data_AF-A0A2G2MLC1-F1
#
_entry.id   AF-A0A2G2MLC1-F1
#
_cell.length_a   1.000
_cell.length_b   1.000
_cell.length_c   1.000
_cell.angle_alpha   90.00
_cell.angle_beta   90.00
_cell.angle_gamma   90.00
#
_symmetry.space_group_name_H-M   'P 1'
#
loop_
_entity.id
_entity.type
_entity.pdbx_description
1 polymer ?
#
loop_
_entity_poly.entity_id
_entity_poly.type
_entity_poly.pdbx_seq_one_letter_code
_entity_poly.pdbx_strand_id
1 'polypeptide(L)' 'MPCPAGVNIPACFNIYNNAFIFEDTSEAKKNYNTFIKKEMMASKCIECGKCEEACPQFIPIIKKLKEVVSLFEEEK' A
#
# COMPACT_ATOMS: atom_id res chain seq x y z
N MET A 1 2.83 0.39 12.97
CA MET A 1 4.07 1.18 12.78
C MET A 1 3.66 2.49 12.15
N PRO A 2 3.70 3.63 12.87
CA PRO A 2 3.19 4.86 12.29
C PRO A 2 4.18 5.36 11.23
N CYS A 3 3.78 5.27 9.95
CA CYS A 3 4.44 6.02 8.90
C CYS A 3 4.30 7.52 9.24
N PRO A 4 5.38 8.32 9.20
CA PRO A 4 5.28 9.75 9.52
C PRO A 4 4.34 10.51 8.57
N ALA A 5 4.13 9.99 7.36
CA ALA A 5 3.20 10.54 6.38
C ALA A 5 1.76 9.99 6.52
N GLY A 6 1.48 9.14 7.52
CA GLY A 6 0.14 8.60 7.77
C GLY A 6 -0.25 7.38 6.94
N VAL A 7 0.62 6.90 6.03
CA VAL A 7 0.34 5.71 5.20
C VAL A 7 0.04 4.48 6.06
N ASN A 8 -1.08 3.82 5.78
CA ASN A 8 -1.42 2.54 6.42
C ASN A 8 -0.82 1.37 5.63
N ILE A 9 0.49 1.19 5.79
CA ILE A 9 1.29 0.18 5.07
C ILE A 9 0.71 -1.24 5.23
N PRO A 10 0.36 -1.72 6.44
CA PRO A 10 -0.19 -3.07 6.60
C PRO A 10 -1.49 -3.27 5.83
N ALA A 11 -2.41 -2.29 5.86
CA ALA A 11 -3.68 -2.40 5.17
C ALA A 11 -3.51 -2.33 3.65
N CYS A 12 -2.64 -1.45 3.14
CA CYS A 12 -2.29 -1.39 1.72
C CYS A 12 -1.76 -2.74 1.23
N PHE A 13 -0.85 -3.36 1.99
CA PHE A 13 -0.23 -4.63 1.61
C PHE A 13 -1.21 -5.79 1.72
N ASN A 14 -2.08 -5.80 2.71
CA ASN A 14 -3.11 -6.83 2.83
C ASN A 14 -4.03 -6.85 1.61
N ILE A 15 -4.52 -5.68 1.18
CA ILE A 15 -5.39 -5.56 0.00
C ILE A 15 -4.63 -5.90 -1.28
N TYR A 16 -3.39 -5.43 -1.40
CA TYR A 16 -2.51 -5.76 -2.53
C TYR A 16 -2.27 -7.26 -2.64
N ASN A 17 -1.89 -7.93 -1.55
CA ASN A 17 -1.66 -9.37 -1.55
C ASN A 17 -2.92 -10.17 -1.89
N ASN A 18 -4.08 -9.76 -1.36
CA ASN A 18 -5.36 -10.39 -1.69
C ASN A 18 -5.68 -10.29 -3.19
N ALA A 19 -5.33 -9.19 -3.86
CA ALA A 19 -5.51 -9.05 -5.30
C ALA A 19 -4.78 -10.14 -6.11
N PHE A 20 -3.59 -10.56 -5.67
CA PHE A 20 -2.83 -11.63 -6.33
C PHE A 20 -3.25 -13.03 -5.89
N ILE A 21 -3.66 -13.21 -4.63
CA ILE A 21 -4.14 -14.51 -4.12
C ILE A 21 -5.44 -14.92 -4.82
N PHE A 22 -6.36 -13.97 -5.00
CA PHE A 22 -7.67 -14.23 -5.59
C PHE A 22 -7.74 -13.89 -7.09
N GLU A 23 -6.64 -13.39 -7.67
CA GLU A 23 -6.55 -12.92 -9.05
C GLU A 23 -7.65 -11.89 -9.43
N ASP A 24 -8.22 -11.20 -8.42
CA ASP A 24 -9.29 -10.22 -8.56
C ASP A 24 -8.81 -8.82 -8.14
N THR A 25 -8.18 -8.15 -9.10
CA THR A 25 -7.70 -6.77 -8.93
C THR A 25 -8.82 -5.76 -8.86
N SER A 26 -9.98 -6.05 -9.45
CA SER A 26 -11.13 -5.13 -9.49
C SER A 26 -11.78 -5.02 -8.12
N GLU A 27 -12.01 -6.16 -7.47
CA GLU A 27 -12.57 -6.18 -6.11
C GLU A 27 -11.56 -5.66 -5.09
N ALA A 28 -10.27 -5.99 -5.24
CA ALA A 28 -9.22 -5.41 -4.41
C ALA A 28 -9.14 -3.88 -4.55
N LYS A 29 -9.27 -3.33 -5.76
CA LYS A 29 -9.30 -1.87 -5.99
C LYS A 29 -10.51 -1.20 -5.34
N LYS A 30 -11.70 -1.82 -5.37
CA LYS A 30 -12.87 -1.31 -4.64
C LYS A 30 -12.61 -1.31 -3.14
N ASN A 31 -12.14 -2.44 -2.60
CA ASN A 31 -11.80 -2.57 -1.18
C ASN A 31 -10.76 -1.54 -0.75
N TYR A 32 -9.74 -1.30 -1.58
CA TYR A 32 -8.75 -0.26 -1.34
C TYR A 32 -9.40 1.12 -1.18
N ASN A 33 -10.25 1.51 -2.13
CA ASN A 33 -10.93 2.80 -2.11
C ASN A 33 -11.99 2.94 -1.00
N THR A 34 -12.58 1.83 -0.55
CA THR A 34 -13.58 1.83 0.53
C THR A 34 -12.96 1.82 1.92
N PHE A 35 -11.91 1.01 2.14
CA PHE A 35 -11.36 0.79 3.47
C PHE A 35 -10.16 1.68 3.80
N ILE A 36 -9.45 2.22 2.80
CA ILE A 36 -8.29 3.10 3.01
C ILE A 36 -8.72 4.56 2.83
N LYS A 37 -8.57 5.35 3.90
CA LYS A 37 -8.77 6.80 3.82
C LYS A 37 -7.74 7.44 2.89
N LYS A 38 -8.13 8.50 2.18
CA LYS A 38 -7.25 9.22 1.24
C LYS A 38 -5.93 9.70 1.86
N GLU A 39 -5.94 10.08 3.14
CA GLU A 39 -4.74 10.48 3.88
C GLU A 39 -3.80 9.30 4.26
N MET A 40 -4.28 8.07 4.16
CA MET A 40 -3.56 6.84 4.53
C MET A 40 -3.16 5.98 3.32
N MET A 41 -3.47 6.44 2.12
CA MET A 41 -3.17 5.75 0.86
C MET A 41 -1.66 5.66 0.59
N ALA A 42 -1.28 4.67 -0.21
CA ALA A 42 0.09 4.42 -0.62
C ALA A 42 0.74 5.62 -1.33
N SER A 43 -0.04 6.43 -2.08
CA SER A 43 0.45 7.67 -2.69
C SER A 43 0.89 8.74 -1.70
N LYS A 44 0.58 8.62 -0.40
CA LYS A 44 1.10 9.52 0.64
C LYS A 44 2.50 9.15 1.10
N CYS A 45 3.09 8.07 0.58
CA CYS A 45 4.47 7.71 0.88
C CYS A 45 5.43 8.82 0.42
N ILE A 46 6.22 9.35 1.36
CA ILE A 46 7.28 10.34 1.10
C ILE A 46 8.68 9.70 0.98
N GLU A 47 8.73 8.37 0.84
CA GLU A 47 9.97 7.61 0.64
C GLU A 47 11.04 7.81 1.74
N CYS A 48 10.61 8.05 2.98
CA CYS A 48 11.52 8.37 4.09
C CYS A 48 12.38 7.20 4.61
N GLY A 49 12.19 5.96 4.12
CA GLY A 49 12.99 4.79 4.52
C GLY A 49 12.67 4.16 5.87
N LYS A 50 12.07 4.90 6.82
CA LYS A 50 11.84 4.45 8.21
C LYS A 50 11.11 3.11 8.35
N CYS A 51 10.19 2.82 7.44
CA CYS A 51 9.45 1.56 7.46
C CYS A 51 10.33 0.36 7.07
N GLU A 52 11.28 0.54 6.16
CA GLU A 52 12.22 -0.50 5.72
C GLU A 52 13.27 -0.76 6.81
N GLU A 53 13.80 0.30 7.44
CA GLU A 53 14.75 0.18 8.56
C GLU A 53 14.14 -0.57 9.77
N ALA A 54 12.85 -0.34 10.04
CA ALA A 54 12.14 -1.00 11.12
C ALA A 54 11.62 -2.41 10.77
N CYS A 55 11.76 -2.85 9.51
CA CYS A 55 11.23 -4.13 9.07
C CYS A 55 12.25 -5.26 9.30
N PRO A 56 11.97 -6.25 10.17
CA PRO A 56 12.91 -7.34 10.44
C PRO A 56 13.14 -8.28 9.25
N GLN A 57 12.27 -8.22 8.23
CA GLN A 57 12.35 -9.05 7.03
C GLN A 57 13.08 -8.35 5.86
N PHE A 58 13.51 -7.09 6.04
CA PHE A 58 14.23 -6.32 5.01
C PHE A 58 13.57 -6.32 3.63
N ILE A 59 12.23 -6.21 3.60
CA ILE A 59 11.48 -6.12 2.36
C ILE A 59 11.51 -4.70 1.78
N PRO A 60 11.44 -4.54 0.44
CA PRO A 60 11.44 -3.22 -0.20
C PRO A 60 10.04 -2.58 -0.14
N ILE A 61 9.66 -2.08 1.04
CA ILE A 61 8.34 -1.52 1.33
C ILE A 61 8.01 -0.35 0.40
N ILE A 62 8.95 0.57 0.18
CA ILE A 62 8.71 1.76 -0.66
C ILE A 62 8.40 1.35 -2.08
N LYS A 63 9.18 0.40 -2.63
CA LYS A 63 8.93 -0.15 -3.97
C LYS A 63 7.55 -0.79 -4.06
N LYS A 64 7.19 -1.60 -3.05
CA LYS A 64 5.88 -2.25 -3.00
C LYS A 64 4.74 -1.24 -2.89
N LEU A 65 4.89 -0.16 -2.13
CA LEU A 65 3.88 0.91 -2.09
C LEU A 65 3.70 1.58 -3.46
N LYS A 66 4.76 1.75 -4.26
CA LYS A 66 4.62 2.24 -5.65
C LYS A 66 3.82 1.27 -6.52
N GLU A 67 4.01 -0.04 -6.34
CA GLU A 67 3.21 -1.06 -7.03
C GLU A 67 1.73 -0.99 -6.61
N VAL A 68 1.44 -0.71 -5.33
CA VAL A 68 0.06 -0.46 -4.85
C VAL A 68 -0.56 0.75 -5.54
N VAL A 69 0.17 1.86 -5.64
CA VAL A 69 -0.30 3.09 -6.33
C VAL A 69 -0.64 2.79 -7.79
N SER A 70 0.25 2.10 -8.52
CA SER A 70 0.00 1.77 -9.92
C SER A 70 -1.21 0.85 -10.09
N LEU A 71 -1.39 -0.13 -9.20
CA LEU A 71 -2.51 -1.08 -9.32
C LEU A 71 -3.86 -0.46 -8.95
N PHE A 72 -3.92 0.37 -7.90
CA PHE A 72 -5.19 0.81 -7.31
C PHE A 72 -5.51 2.29 -7.49
N GLU A 73 -4.52 3.16 -7.70
CA GLU A 73 -4.69 4.61 -7.71
C GLU A 73 -4.50 5.24 -9.10
N GLU A 74 -3.90 4.55 -10.07
CA GLU A 74 -3.89 5.04 -11.45
C GLU A 74 -5.32 5.05 -12.02
N GLU A 75 -5.80 6.25 -12.37
CA GLU A 75 -6.96 6.47 -13.22
C GLU A 75 -6.50 6.29 -14.68
N LYS A 76 -7.11 5.35 -15.39
CA LYS A 76 -7.15 5.37 -16.85
C LYS A 76 -8.37 6.14 -17.30
#